data_AF-A0A351BZ82-F1
#
_entry.id   AF-A0A351BZ82-F1
#
_cell.length_a   1.000
_cell.length_b   1.000
_cell.length_c   1.000
_cell.angle_alpha   90.00
_cell.angle_beta   90.00
_cell.angle_gamma   90.00
#
_symmetry.space_group_name_H-M   'P 1'
#
loop_
_entity.id
_entity.type
_entity.pdbx_description
1 polymer ?
#
loop_
_entity_poly.entity_id
_entity_poly.type
_entity_poly.pdbx_seq_one_letter_code
_entity_poly.pdbx_strand_id
1 'polypeptide(L)'
;MFHDVGKFEQRCTENPDRKTHQVLGAKFVDDLKTEFTLLLDNDQSAFERMRDIILRHHNKDLSDELIKIVQTADHISAGERVDKESNEEMGEEWSHKYLSSLFSKIKLLSDNNGKLRYYKQVELTKGNYDAMIPLEKAQAELNRYSSRKYVVFFEDIQNVLQFYNSIKDFDTIVNLILIVFEKYMWCIPDFTGSSETDISLYNHLKDVCGLSLAIFKSKKDENLNLVIGDLPGIQDYIFGIVNKKPAKILRGRS
;
A
#
# COMPACT_ATOMS: atom_id res chain seq x y z
N MET A 1 -4.68 -1.06 -7.41
CA MET A 1 -3.42 -1.69 -6.93
C MET A 1 -2.18 -0.96 -7.40
N PHE A 2 -1.98 -0.66 -8.69
CA PHE A 2 -0.74 -0.04 -9.19
C PHE A 2 -0.82 1.48 -9.44
N HIS A 3 -1.95 2.14 -9.19
CA HIS A 3 -2.17 3.54 -9.59
C HIS A 3 -1.11 4.49 -9.02
N ASP A 4 -0.76 4.31 -7.75
CA ASP A 4 0.24 5.12 -7.04
C ASP A 4 1.62 4.44 -6.91
N VAL A 5 1.88 3.33 -7.62
CA VAL A 5 3.14 2.56 -7.48
C VAL A 5 4.39 3.41 -7.76
N GLY A 6 4.27 4.38 -8.67
CA GLY A 6 5.35 5.31 -9.01
C GLY A 6 5.81 6.19 -7.85
N LYS A 7 4.99 6.38 -6.80
CA LYS A 7 5.41 7.10 -5.58
C LYS A 7 6.61 6.42 -4.95
N PHE A 8 6.70 5.09 -4.98
CA PHE A 8 7.83 4.37 -4.39
C PHE A 8 9.15 4.67 -5.10
N GLU A 9 9.15 4.75 -6.44
CA GLU A 9 10.30 5.19 -7.22
C GLU A 9 10.73 6.61 -6.83
N GLN A 10 9.78 7.53 -6.71
CA GLN A 10 10.06 8.90 -6.26
C GLN A 10 10.78 8.91 -4.91
N ARG A 11 10.33 8.10 -3.95
CA ARG A 11 10.96 8.05 -2.60
C ARG A 11 12.38 7.50 -2.65
N CYS A 12 12.60 6.42 -3.41
CA CYS A 12 13.89 5.75 -3.51
C CYS A 12 14.95 6.58 -4.28
N THR A 13 14.52 7.29 -5.32
CA THR A 13 15.42 8.00 -6.25
C THR A 13 15.55 9.49 -5.96
N GLU A 14 14.70 10.03 -5.08
CA GLU A 14 14.45 11.47 -4.91
C GLU A 14 13.86 12.17 -6.14
N ASN A 15 13.51 11.42 -7.19
CA ASN A 15 12.89 11.93 -8.40
C ASN A 15 13.65 13.12 -9.04
N PRO A 16 14.92 12.93 -9.45
CA PRO A 16 15.76 14.02 -9.96
C PRO A 16 15.15 14.70 -11.20
N ASP A 17 14.45 13.92 -12.02
CA ASP A 17 13.78 14.39 -13.24
C ASP A 17 12.41 15.06 -12.97
N ARG A 18 11.98 15.15 -11.71
CA ARG A 18 10.68 15.71 -11.29
C ARG A 18 9.48 15.13 -12.04
N LYS A 19 9.53 13.83 -12.38
CA LYS A 19 8.42 13.14 -13.04
C LYS A 19 7.28 12.92 -12.05
N THR A 20 6.04 13.05 -12.52
CA THR A 20 4.88 12.77 -11.69
C THR A 20 4.77 11.27 -11.41
N HIS A 21 4.12 10.87 -10.31
CA HIS A 21 4.06 9.45 -9.94
C HIS A 21 3.19 8.64 -10.90
N GLN A 22 2.22 9.25 -11.57
CA GLN A 22 1.41 8.59 -12.61
C GLN A 22 2.28 8.21 -13.81
N VAL A 23 3.23 9.08 -14.20
CA VAL A 23 4.17 8.82 -15.29
C VAL A 23 5.17 7.71 -14.91
N LEU A 24 5.70 7.73 -13.68
CA LEU A 24 6.59 6.68 -13.19
C LEU A 24 5.87 5.34 -13.04
N GLY A 25 4.62 5.34 -12.55
CA GLY A 25 3.80 4.14 -12.48
C GLY A 25 3.46 3.56 -13.85
N ALA A 26 3.15 4.40 -14.84
CA ALA A 26 2.94 3.96 -16.21
C ALA A 26 4.23 3.36 -16.81
N LYS A 27 5.38 3.99 -16.56
CA LYS A 27 6.68 3.43 -16.95
C LYS A 27 6.95 2.08 -16.30
N PHE A 28 6.65 1.93 -15.01
CA PHE A 28 6.82 0.68 -14.27
C PHE A 28 6.08 -0.49 -14.94
N VAL A 29 4.83 -0.29 -15.37
CA VAL A 29 4.07 -1.33 -16.07
C VAL A 29 4.51 -1.51 -17.52
N ASP A 30 4.99 -0.46 -18.19
CA ASP A 30 5.57 -0.54 -19.54
C ASP A 30 6.86 -1.39 -19.56
N ASP A 31 7.71 -1.25 -18.55
CA ASP A 31 8.95 -2.03 -18.40
C ASP A 31 8.67 -3.52 -18.11
N LEU A 32 7.46 -3.85 -17.61
CA LEU A 32 6.97 -5.21 -17.33
C LEU A 32 5.83 -5.62 -18.29
N LYS A 33 5.77 -5.01 -19.48
CA LYS A 33 4.65 -5.19 -20.42
C LYS A 33 4.39 -6.65 -20.77
N THR A 34 5.44 -7.42 -21.02
CA THR A 34 5.29 -8.85 -21.39
C THR A 34 4.60 -9.63 -20.28
N GLU A 35 5.09 -9.47 -19.05
CA GLU A 35 4.58 -10.13 -17.86
C GLU A 35 3.14 -9.71 -17.53
N PHE A 36 2.82 -8.42 -17.61
CA PHE A 36 1.46 -7.94 -17.37
C PHE A 36 0.47 -8.34 -18.46
N THR A 37 0.88 -8.31 -19.73
CA THR A 37 0.02 -8.79 -20.82
C THR A 37 -0.29 -10.28 -20.65
N LEU A 38 0.67 -11.10 -20.21
CA LEU A 38 0.44 -12.51 -19.86
C LEU A 38 -0.51 -12.68 -18.68
N LEU A 39 -0.37 -11.84 -17.63
CA LEU A 39 -1.29 -11.81 -16.49
C LEU A 39 -2.74 -11.52 -16.92
N LEU A 40 -2.90 -10.69 -17.95
CA LEU A 40 -4.18 -10.27 -18.51
C LEU A 40 -4.60 -11.15 -19.71
N ASP A 41 -4.28 -12.44 -19.69
CA ASP A 41 -4.67 -13.43 -20.71
C ASP A 41 -4.24 -13.08 -22.16
N ASN A 42 -3.11 -12.38 -22.31
CA ASN A 42 -2.62 -11.82 -23.57
C ASN A 42 -3.54 -10.75 -24.20
N ASP A 43 -4.44 -10.13 -23.42
CA ASP A 43 -5.28 -9.03 -23.87
C ASP A 43 -4.49 -7.71 -23.84
N GLN A 44 -3.98 -7.31 -25.01
CA GLN A 44 -3.29 -6.04 -25.19
C GLN A 44 -4.19 -4.83 -24.86
N SER A 45 -5.49 -4.90 -25.12
CA SER A 45 -6.42 -3.82 -24.79
C SER A 45 -6.63 -3.72 -23.28
N ALA A 46 -6.64 -4.83 -22.55
CA ALA A 46 -6.65 -4.81 -21.09
C ALA A 46 -5.36 -4.19 -20.52
N PHE A 47 -4.19 -4.52 -21.09
CA PHE A 47 -2.92 -3.90 -20.69
C PHE A 47 -2.95 -2.38 -20.88
N GLU A 48 -3.35 -1.91 -22.07
CA GLU A 48 -3.41 -0.45 -22.34
C GLU A 48 -4.42 0.24 -21.42
N ARG A 49 -5.56 -0.39 -21.11
CA ARG A 49 -6.53 0.14 -20.14
C ARG A 49 -5.94 0.24 -18.73
N MET A 50 -5.24 -0.79 -18.26
CA MET A 50 -4.54 -0.77 -16.96
C MET A 50 -3.51 0.36 -16.91
N ARG A 51 -2.70 0.50 -17.95
CA ARG A 51 -1.71 1.56 -18.09
C ARG A 51 -2.35 2.95 -18.08
N ASP A 52 -3.46 3.12 -18.79
CA ASP A 52 -4.22 4.38 -18.84
C ASP A 52 -4.83 4.75 -17.49
N ILE A 53 -5.35 3.78 -16.74
CA ILE A 53 -5.81 3.98 -15.36
C ILE A 53 -4.67 4.56 -14.51
N ILE A 54 -3.47 3.97 -14.57
CA ILE A 54 -2.32 4.45 -13.81
C ILE A 54 -1.91 5.86 -14.28
N LEU A 55 -1.85 6.11 -15.58
CA LEU A 55 -1.38 7.39 -16.10
C LEU A 55 -2.36 8.54 -15.84
N ARG A 56 -3.67 8.26 -15.81
CA ARG A 56 -4.72 9.29 -15.87
C ARG A 56 -5.62 9.36 -14.64
N HIS A 57 -5.35 8.60 -13.57
CA HIS A 57 -6.19 8.62 -12.37
C HIS A 57 -6.29 9.99 -11.67
N HIS A 58 -5.49 11.00 -12.01
CA HIS A 58 -5.66 12.39 -11.51
C HIS A 58 -6.41 13.32 -12.48
N ASN A 59 -6.77 12.85 -13.67
CA ASN A 59 -7.41 13.69 -14.68
C ASN A 59 -8.89 13.88 -14.36
N LYS A 60 -9.34 15.14 -14.31
CA LYS A 60 -10.73 15.51 -13.95
C LYS A 60 -11.74 15.27 -15.08
N ASP A 61 -11.30 15.34 -16.35
CA ASP A 61 -12.16 15.28 -17.53
C ASP A 61 -12.09 13.92 -18.23
N LEU A 62 -12.62 12.88 -17.58
CA LEU A 62 -12.60 11.52 -18.12
C LEU A 62 -14.01 10.98 -18.38
N SER A 63 -14.17 10.29 -19.51
CA SER A 63 -15.36 9.50 -19.84
C SER A 63 -15.21 8.02 -19.48
N ASP A 64 -13.98 7.55 -19.24
CA ASP A 64 -13.70 6.15 -18.92
C ASP A 64 -14.21 5.77 -17.53
N GLU A 65 -15.02 4.71 -17.48
CA GLU A 65 -15.71 4.29 -16.27
C GLU A 65 -14.78 3.62 -15.25
N LEU A 66 -13.78 2.87 -15.71
CA LEU A 66 -12.84 2.18 -14.81
C LEU A 66 -11.92 3.19 -14.13
N ILE A 67 -11.49 4.23 -14.86
CA ILE A 67 -10.68 5.29 -14.26
C ILE A 67 -11.49 6.02 -13.18
N LYS A 68 -12.77 6.31 -13.44
CA LYS A 68 -13.66 6.92 -12.44
C LYS A 68 -13.82 6.06 -11.18
N ILE A 69 -13.98 4.75 -11.34
CA ILE A 69 -14.07 3.84 -10.19
C ILE A 69 -12.81 3.92 -9.34
N VAL A 70 -11.63 3.94 -9.97
CA VAL A 70 -10.35 4.06 -9.25
C VAL A 70 -10.20 5.42 -8.59
N GLN A 71 -10.66 6.49 -9.23
CA GLN A 71 -10.69 7.84 -8.66
C GLN A 71 -11.59 7.93 -7.42
N THR A 72 -12.80 7.39 -7.51
CA THR A 72 -13.72 7.31 -6.38
C THR A 72 -13.10 6.51 -5.24
N ALA A 73 -12.52 5.34 -5.53
CA ALA A 73 -11.86 4.51 -4.52
C ALA A 73 -10.66 5.21 -3.87
N ASP A 74 -9.85 5.92 -4.65
CA ASP A 74 -8.72 6.74 -4.16
C ASP A 74 -9.20 7.86 -3.23
N HIS A 75 -10.28 8.55 -3.60
CA HIS A 75 -10.88 9.59 -2.77
C HIS A 75 -11.47 9.04 -1.46
N ILE A 76 -12.20 7.92 -1.51
CA ILE A 76 -12.73 7.26 -0.31
C ILE A 76 -11.59 6.83 0.62
N SER A 77 -10.53 6.23 0.07
CA SER A 77 -9.35 5.82 0.84
C SER A 77 -8.58 7.00 1.43
N ALA A 78 -8.58 8.15 0.74
CA ALA A 78 -7.95 9.39 1.20
C ALA A 78 -8.82 10.20 2.16
N GLY A 79 -10.12 9.92 2.27
CA GLY A 79 -11.08 10.71 3.05
C GLY A 79 -10.81 10.76 4.56
N GLU A 80 -10.01 9.86 5.11
CA GLU A 80 -9.54 9.92 6.51
C GLU A 80 -8.31 10.82 6.73
N ARG A 81 -7.71 11.39 5.66
CA ARG A 81 -6.55 12.26 5.78
C ARG A 81 -6.91 13.57 6.50
N VAL A 82 -5.98 14.07 7.32
CA VAL A 82 -6.14 15.28 8.14
C VAL A 82 -6.60 16.47 7.27
N ASP A 83 -7.69 17.13 7.68
CA ASP A 83 -8.28 18.33 7.06
C ASP A 83 -7.23 19.43 6.79
N LYS A 84 -6.62 19.38 5.60
CA LYS A 84 -5.98 20.46 4.82
C LYS A 84 -5.09 19.83 3.75
N GLU A 85 -5.71 19.40 2.66
CA GLU A 85 -5.00 19.23 1.40
C GLU A 85 -4.73 20.62 0.83
N SER A 86 -3.56 21.20 1.10
CA SER A 86 -3.02 22.17 0.14
C SER A 86 -2.60 21.36 -1.08
N ASN A 87 -3.15 21.73 -2.25
CA ASN A 87 -2.85 21.11 -3.55
C ASN A 87 -1.40 20.61 -3.61
N GLU A 88 -1.20 19.40 -4.16
CA GLU A 88 0.11 18.95 -4.67
C GLU A 88 0.54 19.84 -5.86
N GLU A 89 0.60 21.16 -5.67
CA GLU A 89 1.27 22.06 -6.58
C GLU A 89 2.76 21.87 -6.37
N MET A 90 3.38 21.32 -7.40
CA MET A 90 4.83 21.21 -7.57
C MET A 90 5.50 22.56 -7.25
N GLY A 91 5.94 22.76 -6.00
CA GLY A 91 6.48 24.06 -5.60
C GLY A 91 7.10 24.11 -4.22
N GLU A 92 6.55 23.39 -3.24
CA GLU A 92 7.09 23.38 -1.88
C GLU A 92 7.64 21.99 -1.55
N GLU A 93 8.83 21.97 -0.97
CA GLU A 93 9.58 20.77 -0.57
C GLU A 93 8.65 19.69 -0.02
N TRP A 94 8.90 18.40 -0.32
CA TRP A 94 8.26 17.29 0.39
C TRP A 94 8.49 17.49 1.90
N SER A 95 7.56 18.16 2.55
CA SER A 95 7.73 18.74 3.88
C SER A 95 7.93 17.64 4.91
N HIS A 96 7.45 16.44 4.56
CA HIS A 96 7.65 15.24 5.34
C HIS A 96 7.84 13.99 4.47
N LYS A 97 8.89 13.19 4.73
CA LYS A 97 9.25 12.01 3.92
C LYS A 97 9.04 10.67 4.63
N TYR A 98 8.60 10.68 5.88
CA TYR A 98 8.53 9.49 6.74
C TYR A 98 7.10 9.23 7.20
N LEU A 99 6.75 7.96 7.39
CA LEU A 99 5.44 7.62 7.91
C LEU A 99 5.39 7.91 9.42
N SER A 100 4.40 8.66 9.86
CA SER A 100 4.13 8.93 11.27
C SER A 100 3.46 7.74 11.95
N SER A 101 3.74 7.54 13.23
CA SER A 101 3.06 6.54 14.04
C SER A 101 1.65 6.99 14.37
N LEU A 102 0.66 6.15 14.08
CA LEU A 102 -0.73 6.35 14.52
C LEU A 102 -0.80 6.60 16.04
N PHE A 103 0.02 5.89 16.82
CA PHE A 103 0.06 6.04 18.28
C PHE A 103 0.51 7.43 18.75
N SER A 104 1.22 8.19 17.91
CA SER A 104 1.57 9.58 18.23
C SER A 104 0.37 10.52 18.21
N LYS A 105 -0.73 10.12 17.56
CA LYS A 105 -1.96 10.93 17.45
C LYS A 105 -3.03 10.56 18.48
N ILE A 106 -2.94 9.36 19.07
CA ILE A 106 -3.92 8.88 20.04
C ILE A 106 -3.71 9.62 21.37
N LYS A 107 -4.76 10.31 21.84
CA LYS A 107 -4.79 10.99 23.14
C LYS A 107 -5.75 10.25 24.07
N LEU A 108 -5.21 9.67 25.15
CA LEU A 108 -6.04 8.92 26.12
C LEU A 108 -6.37 9.74 27.36
N LEU A 109 -5.41 10.49 27.92
CA LEU A 109 -5.53 11.08 29.26
C LEU A 109 -4.85 12.45 29.45
N SER A 110 -4.22 13.04 28.41
CA SER A 110 -3.52 14.32 28.54
C SER A 110 -3.80 15.28 27.40
N ASP A 111 -3.92 16.56 27.72
CA ASP A 111 -3.99 17.66 26.73
C ASP A 111 -2.64 17.97 26.08
N ASN A 112 -1.55 17.38 26.59
CA ASN A 112 -0.25 17.49 25.93
C ASN A 112 -0.28 16.74 24.59
N ASN A 113 0.06 17.45 23.53
CA ASN A 113 0.37 16.82 22.25
C ASN A 113 1.61 15.93 22.47
N GLY A 114 1.41 14.61 22.39
CA GLY A 114 2.51 13.66 22.32
C GLY A 114 3.47 14.03 21.19
N LYS A 115 4.75 13.71 21.33
CA LYS A 115 5.71 13.95 20.26
C LYS A 115 5.45 12.99 19.10
N LEU A 116 5.40 13.52 17.87
CA LEU A 116 5.36 12.70 16.66
C LEU A 116 6.58 11.77 16.61
N ARG A 117 6.31 10.51 16.32
CA ARG A 117 7.30 9.46 16.11
C ARG A 117 7.12 8.90 14.71
N TYR A 118 8.19 8.46 14.09
CA TYR A 118 8.22 8.09 12.68
C TYR A 118 8.87 6.73 12.45
N TYR A 119 8.42 6.02 11.44
CA TYR A 119 9.01 4.75 11.04
C TYR A 119 10.25 4.94 10.17
N LYS A 120 11.24 4.06 10.33
CA LYS A 120 12.40 3.97 9.44
C LYS A 120 11.94 3.46 8.07
N GLN A 121 12.55 3.94 6.98
CA GLN A 121 12.33 3.35 5.66
C GLN A 121 13.21 2.10 5.49
N VAL A 122 12.68 0.95 5.88
CA VAL A 122 13.37 -0.35 5.82
C VAL A 122 12.39 -1.46 5.46
N GLU A 123 12.88 -2.50 4.79
CA GLU A 123 12.04 -3.64 4.42
C GLU A 123 11.49 -4.36 5.65
N LEU A 124 10.22 -4.75 5.56
CA LEU A 124 9.60 -5.61 6.55
C LEU A 124 9.93 -7.06 6.24
N THR A 125 10.75 -7.67 7.10
CA THR A 125 11.18 -9.06 6.97
C THR A 125 11.18 -9.75 8.33
N LYS A 126 11.13 -11.09 8.33
CA LYS A 126 11.15 -11.91 9.56
C LYS A 126 12.34 -11.62 10.49
N GLY A 127 13.43 -11.04 10.00
CA GLY A 127 14.61 -10.73 10.81
C GLY A 127 14.64 -9.31 11.39
N ASN A 128 13.68 -8.45 11.05
CA ASN A 128 13.76 -7.01 11.29
C ASN A 128 12.51 -6.45 11.98
N TYR A 129 12.07 -7.08 13.07
CA TYR A 129 10.88 -6.62 13.81
C TYR A 129 11.06 -5.24 14.45
N ASP A 130 12.30 -4.87 14.80
CA ASP A 130 12.63 -3.52 15.30
C ASP A 130 12.39 -2.40 14.26
N ALA A 131 12.09 -2.75 13.01
CA ALA A 131 11.59 -1.82 12.02
C ALA A 131 10.29 -1.14 12.46
N MET A 132 9.41 -1.90 13.13
CA MET A 132 8.07 -1.45 13.56
C MET A 132 8.09 -0.54 14.79
N ILE A 133 9.25 -0.27 15.37
CA ILE A 133 9.37 0.63 16.52
C ILE A 133 9.58 2.06 16.00
N PRO A 134 8.61 2.98 16.22
CA PRO A 134 8.71 4.34 15.71
C PRO A 134 9.70 5.17 16.54
N LEU A 135 10.46 6.02 15.86
CA LEU A 135 11.60 6.75 16.41
C LEU A 135 11.35 8.27 16.42
N GLU A 136 12.25 9.02 17.05
CA GLU A 136 12.31 10.46 16.81
C GLU A 136 12.69 10.78 15.36
N LYS A 137 12.22 11.92 14.84
CA LYS A 137 12.41 12.34 13.43
C LYS A 137 13.86 12.22 12.98
N ALA A 138 14.80 12.81 13.74
CA ALA A 138 16.22 12.79 13.41
C ALA A 138 16.82 11.38 13.31
N GLN A 139 16.28 10.40 14.04
CA GLN A 139 16.74 9.01 13.99
C GLN A 139 16.11 8.24 12.82
N ALA A 140 14.83 8.47 12.56
CA ALA A 140 14.14 7.89 11.41
C ALA A 140 14.80 8.37 10.09
N GLU A 141 15.17 9.65 10.03
CA GLU A 141 15.80 10.29 8.87
C GLU A 141 17.16 9.70 8.46
N LEU A 142 17.83 8.98 9.36
CA LEU A 142 19.07 8.25 9.05
C LEU A 142 18.83 7.02 8.17
N ASN A 143 17.58 6.57 8.02
CA ASN A 143 17.22 5.35 7.31
C ASN A 143 16.29 5.67 6.14
N ARG A 144 16.86 5.77 4.94
CA ARG A 144 16.12 6.02 3.71
C ARG A 144 16.33 4.90 2.69
N TYR A 145 15.30 4.57 1.93
CA TYR A 145 15.50 3.72 0.76
C TYR A 145 16.37 4.42 -0.29
N SER A 146 17.24 3.64 -0.92
CA SER A 146 18.10 4.08 -2.02
C SER A 146 17.54 3.64 -3.37
N SER A 147 18.05 4.20 -4.47
CA SER A 147 17.72 3.74 -5.82
C SER A 147 17.97 2.24 -6.02
N ARG A 148 18.97 1.66 -5.33
CA ARG A 148 19.21 0.21 -5.38
C ARG A 148 18.03 -0.59 -4.82
N LYS A 149 17.33 -0.06 -3.81
CA LYS A 149 16.16 -0.73 -3.22
C LYS A 149 14.97 -0.74 -4.16
N TYR A 150 14.79 0.30 -4.97
CA TYR A 150 13.82 0.29 -6.05
C TYR A 150 14.10 -0.82 -7.07
N VAL A 151 15.36 -1.03 -7.46
CA VAL A 151 15.74 -2.09 -8.40
C VAL A 151 15.39 -3.48 -7.84
N VAL A 152 15.68 -3.74 -6.56
CA VAL A 152 15.33 -5.05 -5.94
C VAL A 152 13.82 -5.23 -5.82
N PHE A 153 13.07 -4.18 -5.50
CA PHE A 153 11.60 -4.21 -5.52
C PHE A 153 11.05 -4.56 -6.92
N PHE A 154 11.59 -3.94 -7.97
CA PHE A 154 11.22 -4.22 -9.35
C PHE A 154 11.50 -5.68 -9.71
N GLU A 155 12.70 -6.18 -9.37
CA GLU A 155 13.09 -7.59 -9.56
C GLU A 155 12.13 -8.55 -8.81
N ASP A 156 11.74 -8.23 -7.57
CA ASP A 156 10.80 -9.03 -6.78
C ASP A 156 9.40 -9.08 -7.45
N ILE A 157 8.89 -7.95 -7.97
CA ILE A 157 7.62 -7.94 -8.72
C ILE A 157 7.74 -8.75 -10.01
N GLN A 158 8.84 -8.57 -10.75
CA GLN A 158 9.08 -9.32 -11.97
C GLN A 158 9.09 -10.84 -11.70
N ASN A 159 9.76 -11.28 -10.64
CA ASN A 159 9.79 -12.69 -10.22
C ASN A 159 8.38 -13.22 -9.90
N VAL A 160 7.56 -12.44 -9.19
CA VAL A 160 6.17 -12.81 -8.90
C VAL A 160 5.35 -12.96 -10.18
N LEU A 161 5.45 -12.01 -11.11
CA LEU A 161 4.72 -12.10 -12.38
C LEU A 161 5.23 -13.24 -13.27
N GLN A 162 6.52 -13.55 -13.27
CA GLN A 162 7.07 -14.70 -14.00
C GLN A 162 6.63 -16.04 -13.38
N PHE A 163 6.46 -16.10 -12.06
CA PHE A 163 5.89 -17.27 -11.37
C PHE A 163 4.45 -17.55 -11.82
N TYR A 164 3.64 -16.52 -12.09
CA TYR A 164 2.28 -16.68 -12.62
C TYR A 164 2.25 -17.52 -13.90
N ASN A 165 3.21 -17.31 -14.79
CA ASN A 165 3.28 -18.01 -16.08
C ASN A 165 3.30 -19.54 -15.93
N SER A 166 3.69 -20.04 -14.76
CA SER A 166 3.76 -21.47 -14.46
C SER A 166 2.47 -22.05 -13.84
N ILE A 167 1.72 -21.28 -13.05
CA ILE A 167 0.58 -21.77 -12.26
C ILE A 167 -0.77 -21.28 -12.79
N LYS A 168 -0.82 -20.07 -13.36
CA LYS A 168 -2.04 -19.39 -13.81
C LYS A 168 -3.12 -19.23 -12.73
N ASP A 169 -2.71 -19.01 -11.48
CA ASP A 169 -3.60 -18.72 -10.36
C ASP A 169 -3.56 -17.23 -10.02
N PHE A 170 -4.59 -16.50 -10.42
CA PHE A 170 -4.68 -15.06 -10.24
C PHE A 170 -4.72 -14.65 -8.76
N ASP A 171 -5.44 -15.39 -7.92
CA ASP A 171 -5.61 -15.05 -6.50
C ASP A 171 -4.27 -15.19 -5.75
N THR A 172 -3.50 -16.24 -6.06
CA THR A 172 -2.15 -16.42 -5.52
C THR A 172 -1.24 -15.25 -5.94
N ILE A 173 -1.33 -14.77 -7.17
CA ILE A 173 -0.49 -13.65 -7.63
C ILE A 173 -0.86 -12.33 -6.98
N VAL A 174 -2.16 -12.03 -6.83
CA VAL A 174 -2.59 -10.84 -6.09
C VAL A 174 -2.02 -10.87 -4.67
N ASN A 175 -2.09 -12.01 -3.98
CA ASN A 175 -1.52 -12.14 -2.64
C ASN A 175 0.01 -11.97 -2.62
N LEU A 176 0.73 -12.53 -3.59
CA LEU A 176 2.19 -12.36 -3.69
C LEU A 176 2.59 -10.91 -3.97
N ILE A 177 1.87 -10.20 -4.84
CA ILE A 177 2.11 -8.77 -5.10
C ILE A 177 1.85 -7.95 -3.83
N LEU A 178 0.76 -8.24 -3.11
CA LEU A 178 0.47 -7.57 -1.83
C LEU A 178 1.57 -7.82 -0.79
N ILE A 179 2.13 -9.02 -0.71
CA ILE A 179 3.28 -9.32 0.18
C ILE A 179 4.51 -8.52 -0.23
N VAL A 180 4.81 -8.38 -1.53
CA VAL A 180 5.91 -7.54 -2.00
C VAL A 180 5.64 -6.07 -1.66
N PHE A 181 4.42 -5.57 -1.86
CA PHE A 181 4.08 -4.20 -1.48
C PHE A 181 4.21 -3.98 0.02
N GLU A 182 3.75 -4.92 0.86
CA GLU A 182 3.91 -4.84 2.32
C GLU A 182 5.39 -4.81 2.72
N LYS A 183 6.21 -5.68 2.12
CA LYS A 183 7.65 -5.74 2.37
C LYS A 183 8.32 -4.38 2.17
N TYR A 184 7.97 -3.62 1.13
CA TYR A 184 8.67 -2.38 0.77
C TYR A 184 7.94 -1.08 1.12
N MET A 185 6.61 -1.06 1.12
CA MET A 185 5.80 0.17 1.16
C MET A 185 5.05 0.37 2.48
N TRP A 186 5.18 -0.54 3.46
CA TRP A 186 4.52 -0.43 4.77
C TRP A 186 4.92 0.82 5.58
N CYS A 187 6.13 1.37 5.34
CA CYS A 187 6.69 2.53 6.04
C CYS A 187 6.81 3.77 5.16
N ILE A 188 6.26 3.73 3.94
CA ILE A 188 6.26 4.85 3.02
C ILE A 188 4.94 5.60 3.18
N PRO A 189 4.94 6.93 3.44
CA PRO A 189 3.69 7.68 3.51
C PRO A 189 3.01 7.75 2.13
N ASP A 190 1.70 7.57 2.11
CA ASP A 190 0.86 7.68 0.90
C ASP A 190 0.82 9.13 0.35
N PHE A 191 0.96 10.11 1.25
CA PHE A 191 0.91 11.54 0.99
C PHE A 191 1.98 12.28 1.82
N THR A 192 2.59 13.32 1.25
CA THR A 192 3.72 14.03 1.89
C THR A 192 3.53 15.51 2.12
N GLY A 193 2.30 16.00 2.08
CA GLY A 193 1.98 17.37 2.50
C GLY A 193 1.83 17.54 4.02
N SER A 194 1.86 16.47 4.81
CA SER A 194 1.70 16.52 6.27
C SER A 194 2.74 15.68 7.00
N SER A 195 3.29 16.22 8.11
CA SER A 195 4.10 15.43 9.04
C SER A 195 3.28 14.48 9.90
N GLU A 196 1.97 14.57 9.81
CA GLU A 196 1.06 13.67 10.50
C GLU A 196 0.61 12.50 9.62
N THR A 197 1.05 12.36 8.37
CA THR A 197 0.63 11.20 7.55
C THR A 197 1.01 9.88 8.23
N ASP A 198 0.02 9.06 8.55
CA ASP A 198 0.13 7.75 9.21
C ASP A 198 -0.46 6.59 8.39
N ILE A 199 -0.98 6.90 7.19
CA ILE A 199 -1.40 5.90 6.21
C ILE A 199 -0.21 5.54 5.33
N SER A 200 0.14 4.24 5.32
CA SER A 200 1.20 3.74 4.46
C SER A 200 0.72 3.63 3.01
N LEU A 201 1.65 3.78 2.06
CA LEU A 201 1.42 3.56 0.65
C LEU A 201 0.92 2.12 0.40
N TYR A 202 1.42 1.14 1.15
CA TYR A 202 0.90 -0.23 1.09
C TYR A 202 -0.60 -0.30 1.41
N ASN A 203 -1.03 0.25 2.55
CA ASN A 203 -2.43 0.23 2.97
C ASN A 203 -3.30 0.97 1.94
N HIS A 204 -2.88 2.16 1.52
CA HIS A 204 -3.58 2.95 0.50
C HIS A 204 -3.77 2.15 -0.81
N LEU A 205 -2.71 1.55 -1.35
CA LEU A 205 -2.80 0.77 -2.59
C LEU A 205 -3.72 -0.46 -2.46
N LYS A 206 -3.72 -1.11 -1.30
CA LYS A 206 -4.56 -2.26 -0.98
C LYS A 206 -6.03 -1.84 -0.85
N ASP A 207 -6.31 -0.78 -0.11
CA ASP A 207 -7.66 -0.28 0.14
C ASP A 207 -8.30 0.23 -1.16
N VAL A 208 -7.57 1.04 -1.94
CA VAL A 208 -8.03 1.48 -3.26
C VAL A 208 -8.31 0.30 -4.18
N CYS A 209 -7.50 -0.77 -4.14
CA CYS A 209 -7.76 -1.99 -4.90
C CYS A 209 -9.07 -2.67 -4.48
N GLY A 210 -9.27 -2.87 -3.17
CA GLY A 210 -10.46 -3.52 -2.62
C GLY A 210 -11.73 -2.71 -2.88
N LEU A 211 -11.68 -1.41 -2.63
CA LEU A 211 -12.78 -0.46 -2.89
C LEU A 211 -13.11 -0.39 -4.38
N SER A 212 -12.11 -0.29 -5.26
CA SER A 212 -12.34 -0.29 -6.71
C SER A 212 -13.08 -1.56 -7.16
N LEU A 213 -12.69 -2.72 -6.65
CA LEU A 213 -13.36 -3.99 -6.96
C LEU A 213 -14.78 -4.03 -6.41
N ALA A 214 -15.00 -3.54 -5.19
CA ALA A 214 -16.32 -3.50 -4.56
C ALA A 214 -17.28 -2.57 -5.33
N ILE A 215 -16.84 -1.35 -5.68
CA ILE A 215 -17.59 -0.39 -6.50
C ILE A 215 -17.88 -0.96 -7.89
N PHE A 216 -16.90 -1.62 -8.51
CA PHE A 216 -17.11 -2.28 -9.80
C PHE A 216 -18.20 -3.36 -9.69
N LYS A 217 -18.14 -4.22 -8.68
CA LYS A 217 -19.11 -5.31 -8.44
C LYS A 217 -20.49 -4.80 -8.03
N SER A 218 -20.58 -3.64 -7.37
CA SER A 218 -21.84 -3.00 -7.00
C SER A 218 -22.50 -2.28 -8.20
N LYS A 219 -21.91 -2.35 -9.39
CA LYS A 219 -22.33 -1.60 -10.59
C LYS A 219 -22.27 -0.08 -10.38
N LYS A 220 -21.19 0.37 -9.73
CA LYS A 220 -20.87 1.79 -9.46
C LYS A 220 -21.68 2.40 -8.31
N ASP A 221 -22.28 1.58 -7.46
CA ASP A 221 -22.85 2.07 -6.20
C ASP A 221 -21.74 2.23 -5.16
N GLU A 222 -21.60 3.45 -4.66
CA GLU A 222 -20.62 3.81 -3.62
C GLU A 222 -21.09 3.41 -2.22
N ASN A 223 -22.37 3.02 -2.06
CA ASN A 223 -22.90 2.49 -0.81
C ASN A 223 -22.46 1.02 -0.63
N LEU A 224 -21.24 0.86 -0.14
CA LEU A 224 -20.63 -0.44 0.11
C LEU A 224 -21.05 -1.01 1.47
N ASN A 225 -21.08 -2.34 1.56
CA ASN A 225 -21.33 -3.05 2.82
C ASN A 225 -20.02 -3.32 3.56
N LEU A 226 -19.92 -2.90 4.81
CA LEU A 226 -18.86 -3.33 5.72
C LEU A 226 -19.25 -4.67 6.36
N VAL A 227 -18.55 -5.73 5.99
CA VAL A 227 -18.77 -7.08 6.55
C VAL A 227 -17.77 -7.34 7.66
N ILE A 228 -18.27 -7.51 8.88
CA ILE A 228 -17.46 -7.81 10.07
C ILE A 228 -17.79 -9.24 10.51
N GLY A 229 -16.76 -10.07 10.68
CA GLY A 229 -16.89 -11.41 11.25
C GLY A 229 -16.32 -11.43 12.67
N ASP A 230 -17.09 -11.93 13.63
CA ASP A 230 -16.64 -12.22 14.99
C ASP A 230 -16.77 -13.73 15.27
N LEU A 231 -15.73 -14.31 15.88
CA LEU A 231 -15.67 -15.72 16.24
C LEU A 231 -15.58 -15.84 17.78
N PRO A 232 -16.73 -15.93 18.49
CA PRO A 232 -16.73 -16.01 19.94
C PRO A 232 -16.21 -17.37 20.43
N GLY A 233 -15.68 -17.40 21.66
CA GLY A 233 -15.23 -18.64 22.30
C GLY A 233 -13.81 -19.11 21.92
N ILE A 234 -13.00 -18.29 21.25
CA ILE A 234 -11.59 -18.62 20.93
C ILE A 234 -10.80 -18.98 22.20
N GLN A 235 -10.97 -18.20 23.28
CA GLN A 235 -10.29 -18.48 24.55
C GLN A 235 -10.71 -19.82 25.15
N ASP A 236 -12.02 -20.10 25.20
CA ASP A 236 -12.54 -21.37 25.72
C ASP A 236 -12.06 -22.56 24.88
N TYR A 237 -12.03 -22.42 23.55
CA TYR A 237 -11.52 -23.44 22.64
C TYR A 237 -10.03 -23.74 22.88
N ILE A 238 -9.20 -22.68 22.96
CA ILE A 238 -7.75 -22.81 23.14
C ILE A 238 -7.42 -23.36 24.54
N PHE A 239 -8.03 -22.81 25.60
CA PHE A 239 -7.65 -23.09 26.99
C PHE A 239 -8.51 -24.13 27.70
N GLY A 240 -9.62 -24.59 27.12
CA GLY A 240 -10.48 -25.65 27.65
C GLY A 240 -9.87 -27.06 27.61
N ILE A 241 -8.56 -27.19 27.88
CA ILE A 241 -7.82 -28.46 27.83
C ILE A 241 -7.63 -29.00 29.26
N VAL A 242 -8.18 -30.19 29.53
CA VAL A 242 -7.90 -30.97 30.74
C VAL A 242 -7.05 -32.19 30.32
N ASN A 243 -5.73 -32.05 30.15
CA ASN A 243 -4.89 -33.18 29.69
C ASN A 243 -3.40 -33.12 30.08
N LYS A 244 -2.75 -34.29 30.10
CA LYS A 244 -1.34 -34.52 30.56
C LYS A 244 -0.24 -33.98 29.63
N LYS A 245 -0.55 -33.42 28.45
CA LYS A 245 0.43 -32.79 27.51
C LYS A 245 -0.10 -31.45 26.96
N PRO A 246 -0.34 -30.46 27.82
CA PRO A 246 -1.07 -29.24 27.47
C PRO A 246 -0.36 -28.42 26.39
N ALA A 247 0.98 -28.32 26.42
CA ALA A 247 1.72 -27.44 25.52
C ALA A 247 1.61 -27.78 24.01
N LYS A 248 1.67 -29.08 23.65
CA LYS A 248 1.55 -29.49 22.23
C LYS A 248 0.13 -29.27 21.70
N ILE A 249 -0.87 -29.51 22.54
CA ILE A 249 -2.28 -29.31 22.18
C ILE A 249 -2.60 -27.81 22.10
N LEU A 250 -2.10 -27.01 23.03
CA LEU A 250 -2.27 -25.56 23.04
C LEU A 250 -1.73 -24.93 21.74
N ARG A 251 -0.52 -25.32 21.31
CA ARG A 251 0.07 -24.86 20.04
C ARG A 251 -0.69 -25.36 18.81
N GLY A 252 -1.38 -26.51 18.90
CA GLY A 252 -2.17 -27.02 17.77
C GLY A 252 -3.58 -26.41 17.69
N ARG A 253 -4.09 -25.83 18.78
CA ARG A 253 -5.39 -25.15 18.83
C ARG A 253 -5.30 -23.64 18.59
N SER A 254 -4.19 -23.02 18.99
CA SER A 254 -3.85 -21.63 18.64
C SER A 254 -3.39 -21.52 17.20
#